data_AF-A0A9D8ANQ4-F1
#
_entry.id   AF-A0A9D8ANQ4-F1
#
_cell.length_a   1.000
_cell.length_b   1.000
_cell.length_c   1.000
_cell.angle_alpha   90.00
_cell.angle_beta   90.00
_cell.angle_gamma   90.00
#
_symmetry.space_group_name_H-M   'P 1'
#
loop_
_entity.id
_entity.type
_entity.pdbx_description
1 polymer ?
#
loop_
_entity_poly.entity_id
_entity_poly.type
_entity_poly.pdbx_seq_one_letter_code
_entity_poly.pdbx_strand_id
1 'polypeptide(L)'
;MAHHNLKSGYSRLVDRLNRFPQGAPPSELLNKILKILFTQKEADLVSLLPIKPFSAEKASRIWKMDVVCTQKVLDELASRALLVDVEENGKSVYTLPPPMAGFFEFSMMRLRDDVDQKVLSELFYQYLNVEEDFIRELFTKGETQLGRTFIHESVLSNDNALHVLDYERASEVIKTAKAMAIGVCYCRHKMEHVNRTCDAPMEICMTFNSSAASLSKYGFARKVDVAEGLDLLQLAYENNLVQFGENVRERVNFICNCCGCCCEAMIAARRFAIMNPVHTTNFLPVVNEEKCDGCGKCTNVCPVEAMTLVTANDPHKPKRKKAKLDEDICLGCGVCVRSCVKGYLHLISRPERVITPLNGTHRAVVMAIERGKLQHLFFDNRVMWSHRALAAVFGVILKLPPLKQALASKQVKSRYLEVLINRLGY
;
A
#
# COMPACT_ATOMS: atom_id res chain seq x y z
N MET A 1 -37.52 10.40 21.02
CA MET A 1 -36.48 10.82 21.99
C MET A 1 -35.14 10.76 21.30
N ALA A 2 -34.65 11.91 20.83
CA ALA A 2 -33.40 12.01 20.07
C ALA A 2 -32.25 12.24 21.04
N HIS A 3 -31.49 11.18 21.35
CA HIS A 3 -30.20 11.35 22.01
C HIS A 3 -29.24 11.97 21.00
N HIS A 4 -28.97 13.27 21.13
CA HIS A 4 -27.76 13.89 20.62
C HIS A 4 -26.55 13.23 21.31
N ASN A 5 -26.11 12.08 20.79
CA ASN A 5 -24.82 11.52 21.15
C ASN A 5 -23.76 12.53 20.70
N LEU A 6 -23.14 13.23 21.65
CA LEU A 6 -21.87 13.91 21.44
C LEU A 6 -20.92 12.87 20.83
N LYS A 7 -20.68 12.96 19.51
CA LYS A 7 -19.72 12.08 18.83
C LYS A 7 -18.40 12.16 19.61
N SER A 8 -17.88 11.01 20.05
CA SER A 8 -16.56 10.95 20.67
C SER A 8 -15.51 11.43 19.66
N GLY A 9 -14.36 11.92 20.12
CA GLY A 9 -13.26 12.30 19.24
C GLY A 9 -12.78 11.16 18.35
N TYR A 10 -12.88 9.91 18.80
CA TYR A 10 -12.65 8.74 17.96
C TYR A 10 -13.62 8.67 16.77
N SER A 11 -14.91 8.93 16.99
CA SER A 11 -15.89 8.98 15.89
C SER A 11 -15.58 10.09 14.89
N ARG A 12 -15.15 11.28 15.35
CA ARG A 12 -14.68 12.35 14.47
C ARG A 12 -13.40 11.98 13.71
N LEU A 13 -12.48 11.27 14.35
CA LEU A 13 -11.25 10.79 13.73
C LEU A 13 -11.57 9.77 12.63
N VAL A 14 -12.48 8.82 12.87
CA VAL A 14 -12.96 7.90 11.83
C VAL A 14 -13.62 8.65 10.67
N ASP A 15 -14.44 9.67 10.95
CA ASP A 15 -15.01 10.55 9.92
C ASP A 15 -13.91 11.27 9.11
N ARG A 16 -12.79 11.63 9.75
CA ARG A 16 -11.62 12.24 9.08
C ARG A 16 -10.88 11.24 8.22
N LEU A 17 -10.58 10.04 8.73
CA LEU A 17 -9.90 8.96 7.99
C LEU A 17 -10.68 8.57 6.73
N ASN A 18 -12.01 8.57 6.80
CA ASN A 18 -12.87 8.25 5.66
C ASN A 18 -12.89 9.31 4.54
N ARG A 19 -12.26 10.48 4.76
CA ARG A 19 -12.04 11.46 3.69
C ARG A 19 -10.85 11.11 2.79
N PHE A 20 -9.92 10.27 3.27
CA PHE A 20 -8.86 9.73 2.43
C PHE A 20 -9.45 8.74 1.42
N PRO A 21 -8.87 8.62 0.21
CA PRO A 21 -9.26 7.62 -0.77
C PRO A 21 -9.27 6.19 -0.20
N GLN A 22 -8.29 5.86 0.64
CA GLN A 22 -8.15 4.57 1.31
C GLN A 22 -9.31 4.32 2.29
N GLY A 23 -9.67 5.31 3.09
CA GLY A 23 -10.73 5.22 4.10
C GLY A 23 -10.40 4.26 5.25
N ALA A 24 -11.38 4.12 6.16
CA ALA A 24 -11.39 3.10 7.20
C ALA A 24 -12.83 2.87 7.66
N PRO A 25 -13.51 1.81 7.20
CA PRO A 25 -14.89 1.56 7.56
C PRO A 25 -15.08 1.58 9.09
N PRO A 26 -16.10 2.30 9.60
CA PRO A 26 -16.35 2.40 11.02
C PRO A 26 -16.68 1.01 11.58
N SER A 27 -15.96 0.59 12.62
CA SER A 27 -16.18 -0.65 13.35
C SER A 27 -15.89 -0.42 14.83
N GLU A 28 -16.49 -1.23 15.71
CA GLU A 28 -16.11 -1.25 17.11
C GLU A 28 -14.64 -1.61 17.31
N LEU A 29 -14.10 -2.51 16.46
CA LEU A 29 -12.69 -2.89 16.49
C LEU A 29 -11.79 -1.71 16.12
N LEU A 30 -12.14 -0.95 15.08
CA LEU A 30 -11.41 0.27 14.72
C LEU A 30 -11.38 1.27 15.89
N ASN A 31 -12.50 1.44 16.59
CA ASN A 31 -12.55 2.32 17.77
C ASN A 31 -11.61 1.84 18.88
N LYS A 32 -11.57 0.53 19.16
CA LYS A 32 -10.63 -0.06 20.13
C LYS A 32 -9.17 0.14 19.72
N ILE A 33 -8.84 -0.06 18.44
CA ILE A 33 -7.50 0.20 17.88
C ILE A 33 -7.12 1.68 18.10
N LEU A 34 -7.99 2.61 17.73
CA LEU A 34 -7.72 4.04 17.87
C LEU A 34 -7.55 4.47 19.33
N LYS A 35 -8.23 3.83 20.29
CA LYS A 35 -8.05 4.09 21.74
C LYS A 35 -6.70 3.64 22.27
N ILE A 36 -6.06 2.66 21.64
CA ILE A 36 -4.69 2.25 22.00
C ILE A 36 -3.68 3.26 21.45
N LEU A 37 -3.91 3.76 20.24
CA LEU A 37 -2.96 4.63 19.55
C LEU A 37 -3.09 6.11 19.95
N PHE A 38 -4.31 6.59 20.19
CA PHE A 38 -4.61 7.99 20.49
C PHE A 38 -5.29 8.13 21.84
N THR A 39 -4.93 9.18 22.57
CA THR A 39 -5.79 9.67 23.64
C THR A 39 -7.04 10.33 23.06
N GLN A 40 -8.07 10.49 23.88
CA GLN A 40 -9.32 11.17 23.49
C GLN A 40 -9.05 12.59 22.95
N LYS A 41 -8.16 13.33 23.62
CA LYS A 41 -7.78 14.70 23.23
C LYS A 41 -7.03 14.72 21.89
N GLU A 42 -6.12 13.78 21.68
CA GLU A 42 -5.37 13.68 20.42
C GLU A 42 -6.28 13.31 19.26
N ALA A 43 -7.20 12.34 19.44
CA ALA A 43 -8.18 11.99 18.42
C ALA A 43 -9.03 13.19 18.01
N ASP A 44 -9.40 14.04 18.98
CA ASP A 44 -10.10 15.30 18.71
C ASP A 44 -9.27 16.28 17.88
N LEU A 45 -8.02 16.53 18.27
CA LEU A 45 -7.12 17.43 17.55
C LEU A 45 -6.83 16.92 16.12
N VAL A 46 -6.50 15.64 15.99
CA VAL A 46 -6.16 15.02 14.70
C VAL A 46 -7.36 14.97 13.76
N SER A 47 -8.58 14.79 14.29
CA SER A 47 -9.80 14.83 13.47
C SER A 47 -10.03 16.18 12.75
N LEU A 48 -9.42 17.26 13.25
CA LEU A 48 -9.53 18.60 12.68
C LEU A 48 -8.44 18.91 11.66
N LEU A 49 -7.34 18.15 11.66
CA LEU A 49 -6.18 18.40 10.80
C LEU A 49 -6.52 18.23 9.31
N PRO A 50 -5.81 18.97 8.43
CA PRO A 50 -5.88 18.77 6.99
C PRO A 50 -5.46 17.35 6.57
N ILE A 51 -6.05 16.85 5.50
CA ILE A 51 -5.66 15.61 4.80
C ILE A 51 -4.38 15.85 3.99
N LYS A 52 -4.22 17.07 3.44
CA LYS A 52 -3.01 17.49 2.74
C LYS A 52 -1.88 17.84 3.72
N PRO A 53 -0.61 17.78 3.29
CA PRO A 53 0.51 18.28 4.07
C PRO A 53 0.25 19.70 4.62
N PHE A 54 0.62 19.93 5.88
CA PHE A 54 0.33 21.18 6.58
C PHE A 54 1.47 21.56 7.53
N SER A 55 1.59 22.86 7.81
CA SER A 55 2.57 23.39 8.78
C SER A 55 1.95 23.54 10.18
N ALA A 56 2.81 23.70 11.18
CA ALA A 56 2.37 23.96 12.55
C ALA A 56 1.56 25.27 12.68
N GLU A 57 1.85 26.30 11.89
CA GLU A 57 1.06 27.54 11.89
C GLU A 57 -0.37 27.30 11.40
N LYS A 58 -0.55 26.41 10.41
CA LYS A 58 -1.89 26.05 9.92
C LYS A 58 -2.65 25.24 10.96
N ALA A 59 -2.00 24.27 11.60
CA ALA A 59 -2.59 23.50 12.70
C ALA A 59 -2.96 24.40 13.89
N SER A 60 -2.09 25.35 14.25
CA SER A 60 -2.29 26.32 15.34
C SER A 60 -3.57 27.13 15.16
N ARG A 61 -3.82 27.62 13.93
CA ARG A 61 -5.06 28.35 13.60
C ARG A 61 -6.31 27.46 13.72
N ILE A 62 -6.20 26.18 13.35
CA ILE A 62 -7.32 25.22 13.42
C ILE A 62 -7.62 24.86 14.88
N TRP A 63 -6.58 24.58 15.67
CA TRP A 63 -6.70 24.20 17.07
C TRP A 63 -6.90 25.39 18.00
N LYS A 64 -6.71 26.62 17.50
CA LYS A 64 -6.73 27.87 18.28
C LYS A 64 -5.73 27.83 19.44
N MET A 65 -4.53 27.35 19.14
CA MET A 65 -3.43 27.20 20.08
C MET A 65 -2.23 28.03 19.63
N ASP A 66 -1.37 28.39 20.58
CA ASP A 66 -0.05 28.92 20.29
C ASP A 66 0.74 27.97 19.35
N VAL A 67 1.56 28.53 18.47
CA VAL A 67 2.33 27.78 17.47
C VAL A 67 3.36 26.86 18.14
N VAL A 68 4.03 27.32 19.20
CA VAL A 68 5.04 26.51 19.90
C VAL A 68 4.40 25.31 20.60
N CYS A 69 3.26 25.51 21.26
CA CYS A 69 2.49 24.45 21.90
C CYS A 69 1.91 23.48 20.86
N THR A 70 1.43 23.99 19.72
CA THR A 70 0.95 23.18 18.60
C THR A 70 2.06 22.30 18.04
N GLN A 71 3.22 22.89 17.78
CA GLN A 71 4.42 22.20 17.29
C GLN A 71 4.79 21.04 18.22
N LYS A 72 4.81 21.26 19.55
CA LYS A 72 5.07 20.19 20.53
C LYS A 72 4.11 19.01 20.40
N VAL A 73 2.80 19.28 20.26
CA VAL A 73 1.79 18.22 20.08
C VAL A 73 1.99 17.48 18.76
N LEU A 74 2.31 18.19 17.68
CA LEU A 74 2.59 17.57 16.38
C LEU A 74 3.84 16.69 16.43
N ASP A 75 4.91 17.17 17.08
CA ASP A 75 6.15 16.43 17.26
C ASP A 75 5.96 15.20 18.15
N GLU A 76 5.12 15.27 19.19
CA GLU A 76 4.77 14.13 20.03
C GLU A 76 4.01 13.05 19.23
N LEU A 77 3.03 13.47 18.41
CA LEU A 77 2.31 12.56 17.51
C LEU A 77 3.25 11.93 16.46
N ALA A 78 4.17 12.72 15.88
CA ALA A 78 5.17 12.24 14.93
C ALA A 78 6.18 11.28 15.57
N SER A 79 6.57 11.53 16.83
CA SER A 79 7.46 10.64 17.60
C SER A 79 6.88 9.24 17.84
N ARG A 80 5.56 9.11 17.74
CA ARG A 80 4.82 7.85 17.80
C ARG A 80 4.37 7.33 16.43
N ALA A 81 4.86 7.95 15.35
CA ALA A 81 4.51 7.69 13.95
C ALA A 81 3.01 7.70 13.64
N LEU A 82 2.25 8.48 14.41
CA LEU A 82 0.84 8.77 14.11
C LEU A 82 0.70 9.88 13.07
N LEU A 83 1.72 10.74 12.97
CA LEU A 83 1.95 11.66 11.88
C LEU A 83 3.31 11.35 11.23
N VAL A 84 3.46 11.74 9.96
CA VAL A 84 4.74 11.75 9.27
C VAL A 84 5.16 13.21 9.12
N ASP A 85 6.39 13.52 9.49
CA ASP A 85 7.00 14.82 9.33
C ASP A 85 8.08 14.80 8.24
N VAL A 86 8.16 15.87 7.47
CA VAL A 86 9.17 16.06 6.42
C VAL A 86 9.73 17.45 6.56
N GLU A 87 11.04 17.59 6.40
CA GLU A 87 11.68 18.89 6.34
C GLU A 87 11.64 19.41 4.90
N GLU A 88 10.96 20.53 4.69
CA GLU A 88 10.87 21.23 3.42
C GLU A 88 11.33 22.68 3.60
N ASN A 89 12.38 23.10 2.89
CA ASN A 89 12.94 24.45 2.95
C ASN A 89 13.27 24.92 4.39
N GLY A 90 13.80 24.02 5.22
CA GLY A 90 14.15 24.30 6.62
C GLY A 90 12.95 24.41 7.57
N LYS A 91 11.76 23.99 7.14
CA LYS A 91 10.53 23.96 7.96
C LYS A 91 9.93 22.56 8.01
N SER A 92 9.42 22.19 9.17
CA SER A 92 8.68 20.92 9.34
C SER A 92 7.28 21.02 8.75
N VAL A 93 6.97 20.08 7.87
CA VAL A 93 5.65 19.85 7.30
C VAL A 93 5.14 18.50 7.79
N TYR A 94 3.89 18.46 8.20
CA TYR A 94 3.26 17.26 8.76
C TYR A 94 2.20 16.73 7.81
N THR A 95 2.02 15.42 7.81
CA THR A 95 0.90 14.76 7.14
C THR A 95 0.35 13.65 8.02
N LEU A 96 -0.98 13.47 7.99
CA LEU A 96 -1.62 12.30 8.57
C LEU A 96 -1.51 11.17 7.53
N PRO A 97 -0.70 10.14 7.77
CA PRO A 97 -0.67 8.99 6.88
C PRO A 97 -2.05 8.31 6.87
N PRO A 98 -2.44 7.65 5.77
CA PRO A 98 -3.65 6.84 5.76
C PRO A 98 -3.52 5.68 6.77
N PRO A 99 -4.61 4.99 7.11
CA PRO A 99 -4.55 3.80 7.95
C PRO A 99 -3.60 2.74 7.39
N MET A 100 -3.65 2.52 6.07
CA MET A 100 -2.79 1.57 5.34
C MET A 100 -2.52 2.10 3.90
N ALA A 101 -1.29 2.15 3.40
CA ALA A 101 -0.03 1.93 4.12
C ALA A 101 0.36 3.16 4.93
N GLY A 102 0.36 3.06 6.26
CA GLY A 102 0.60 4.18 7.15
C GLY A 102 0.61 3.82 8.63
N PHE A 103 -0.16 4.54 9.45
CA PHE A 103 0.02 4.47 10.90
C PHE A 103 -0.35 3.11 11.52
N PHE A 104 -1.09 2.23 10.83
CA PHE A 104 -1.24 0.85 11.27
C PHE A 104 0.09 0.11 11.20
N GLU A 105 0.77 0.15 10.05
CA GLU A 105 2.08 -0.49 9.90
C GLU A 105 3.10 0.09 10.85
N PHE A 106 3.18 1.42 10.90
CA PHE A 106 4.18 2.11 11.72
C PHE A 106 4.05 1.74 13.20
N SER A 107 2.83 1.43 13.67
CA SER A 107 2.62 1.02 15.06
C SER A 107 3.30 -0.30 15.45
N MET A 108 3.60 -1.19 14.49
CA MET A 108 4.26 -2.49 14.72
C MET A 108 5.61 -2.66 14.01
N MET A 109 6.15 -1.63 13.35
CA MET A 109 7.44 -1.75 12.64
C MET A 109 8.67 -1.78 13.55
N ARG A 110 8.46 -1.86 14.87
CA ARG A 110 9.49 -2.01 15.91
C ARG A 110 8.93 -2.76 17.12
N LEU A 111 9.83 -3.22 17.98
CA LEU A 111 9.49 -3.55 19.36
C LEU A 111 9.37 -2.25 20.16
N ARG A 112 8.33 -2.14 20.98
CA ARG A 112 8.05 -0.95 21.80
C ARG A 112 7.21 -1.31 23.01
N ASP A 113 7.37 -0.56 24.08
CA ASP A 113 6.72 -0.83 25.37
C ASP A 113 5.61 0.19 25.71
N ASP A 114 5.43 1.23 24.89
CA ASP A 114 4.44 2.28 25.13
C ASP A 114 3.02 1.92 24.67
N VAL A 115 2.85 0.80 23.96
CA VAL A 115 1.55 0.22 23.59
C VAL A 115 1.57 -1.30 23.80
N ASP A 116 0.43 -1.88 24.20
CA ASP A 116 0.28 -3.33 24.26
C ASP A 116 0.21 -3.91 22.84
N GLN A 117 1.37 -4.30 22.31
CA GLN A 117 1.52 -4.82 20.95
C GLN A 117 0.76 -6.13 20.72
N LYS A 118 0.55 -6.92 21.78
CA LYS A 118 -0.21 -8.17 21.69
C LYS A 118 -1.69 -7.87 21.49
N VAL A 119 -2.28 -7.05 22.35
CA VAL A 119 -3.69 -6.65 22.24
C VAL A 119 -3.94 -5.91 20.93
N LEU A 120 -3.03 -5.03 20.52
CA LEU A 120 -3.13 -4.32 19.25
C LEU A 120 -3.10 -5.29 18.05
N SER A 121 -2.23 -6.31 18.08
CA SER A 121 -2.16 -7.33 17.04
C SER A 121 -3.40 -8.20 16.96
N GLU A 122 -3.97 -8.59 18.10
CA GLU A 122 -5.23 -9.33 18.16
C GLU A 122 -6.37 -8.51 17.53
N LEU A 123 -6.45 -7.21 17.86
CA LEU A 123 -7.44 -6.30 17.26
C LEU A 123 -7.21 -6.10 15.76
N PHE A 124 -5.96 -5.92 15.31
CA PHE A 124 -5.64 -5.85 13.88
C PHE A 124 -6.02 -7.14 13.16
N TYR A 125 -5.71 -8.30 13.73
CA TYR A 125 -6.08 -9.57 13.13
C TYR A 125 -7.61 -9.69 12.97
N GLN A 126 -8.38 -9.33 13.99
CA GLN A 126 -9.84 -9.33 13.90
C GLN A 126 -10.35 -8.32 12.87
N TYR A 127 -9.86 -7.08 12.89
CA TYR A 127 -10.33 -6.01 12.00
C TYR A 127 -9.95 -6.23 10.52
N LEU A 128 -8.74 -6.73 10.26
CA LEU A 128 -8.20 -6.88 8.91
C LEU A 128 -8.53 -8.25 8.31
N ASN A 129 -8.42 -9.33 9.09
CA ASN A 129 -8.51 -10.70 8.55
C ASN A 129 -9.86 -11.39 8.80
N VAL A 130 -10.58 -11.01 9.86
CA VAL A 130 -11.86 -11.64 10.24
C VAL A 130 -13.07 -10.83 9.77
N GLU A 131 -13.16 -9.52 10.07
CA GLU A 131 -14.27 -8.66 9.61
C GLU A 131 -14.20 -8.32 8.11
N GLU A 132 -12.99 -8.32 7.53
CA GLU A 132 -12.67 -8.11 6.11
C GLU A 132 -13.09 -6.79 5.45
N ASP A 133 -14.07 -6.06 6.00
CA ASP A 133 -14.66 -4.88 5.37
C ASP A 133 -13.61 -3.82 5.02
N PHE A 134 -12.64 -3.60 5.92
CA PHE A 134 -11.52 -2.69 5.68
C PHE A 134 -10.64 -3.14 4.52
N ILE A 135 -10.17 -4.39 4.54
CA ILE A 135 -9.26 -4.93 3.50
C ILE A 135 -9.97 -4.97 2.14
N ARG A 136 -11.24 -5.39 2.11
CA ARG A 136 -12.05 -5.38 0.90
C ARG A 136 -12.20 -3.97 0.35
N GLU A 137 -12.65 -2.99 1.15
CA GLU A 137 -12.79 -1.61 0.66
C GLU A 137 -11.46 -0.99 0.23
N LEU A 138 -10.36 -1.28 0.95
CA LEU A 138 -9.05 -0.75 0.63
C LEU A 138 -8.53 -1.26 -0.72
N PHE A 139 -8.59 -2.58 -0.94
CA PHE A 139 -7.95 -3.23 -2.08
C PHE A 139 -8.87 -3.49 -3.26
N THR A 140 -10.20 -3.52 -3.12
CA THR A 140 -11.09 -3.92 -4.23
C THR A 140 -11.95 -2.79 -4.77
N LYS A 141 -11.88 -1.59 -4.17
CA LYS A 141 -12.70 -0.44 -4.58
C LYS A 141 -11.96 0.45 -5.59
N GLY A 142 -12.50 0.53 -6.80
CA GLY A 142 -11.91 1.30 -7.90
C GLY A 142 -10.87 0.48 -8.67
N GLU A 143 -10.31 1.10 -9.71
CA GLU A 143 -9.33 0.45 -10.60
C GLU A 143 -7.88 0.72 -10.15
N THR A 144 -7.66 1.81 -9.42
CA THR A 144 -6.34 2.20 -8.94
C THR A 144 -6.04 1.56 -7.60
N GLN A 145 -5.11 0.61 -7.61
CA GLN A 145 -4.70 -0.12 -6.41
C GLN A 145 -3.67 0.62 -5.56
N LEU A 146 -3.70 0.36 -4.25
CA LEU A 146 -2.76 0.95 -3.28
C LEU A 146 -1.32 0.58 -3.62
N GLY A 147 -1.07 -0.69 -3.91
CA GLY A 147 0.26 -1.21 -4.18
C GLY A 147 0.30 -2.08 -5.43
N ARG A 148 1.53 -2.32 -5.88
CA ARG A 148 1.86 -3.12 -7.06
C ARG A 148 2.94 -4.14 -6.75
N THR A 149 2.95 -5.19 -7.55
CA THR A 149 4.02 -6.19 -7.52
C THR A 149 5.18 -5.72 -8.38
N PHE A 150 6.41 -6.00 -7.94
CA PHE A 150 7.63 -5.82 -8.70
C PHE A 150 8.06 -7.16 -9.29
N ILE A 151 8.70 -7.10 -10.46
CA ILE A 151 9.21 -8.30 -11.11
C ILE A 151 10.45 -8.80 -10.39
N HIS A 152 10.58 -10.13 -10.26
CA HIS A 152 11.83 -10.73 -9.81
C HIS A 152 12.89 -10.58 -10.91
N GLU A 153 13.90 -9.74 -10.68
CA GLU A 153 14.79 -9.28 -11.75
C GLU A 153 15.69 -10.41 -12.29
N SER A 154 16.11 -11.35 -11.44
CA SER A 154 17.02 -12.44 -11.83
C SER A 154 16.43 -13.47 -12.80
N VAL A 155 15.11 -13.45 -13.05
CA VAL A 155 14.44 -14.41 -13.94
C VAL A 155 14.07 -13.80 -15.30
N LEU A 156 14.43 -12.54 -15.52
CA LEU A 156 14.26 -11.89 -16.81
C LEU A 156 15.27 -12.48 -17.80
N SER A 157 14.78 -12.90 -18.96
CA SER A 157 15.64 -13.20 -20.11
C SER A 157 16.29 -11.92 -20.62
N ASN A 158 17.40 -12.03 -21.37
CA ASN A 158 18.05 -10.87 -22.00
C ASN A 158 17.05 -10.02 -22.82
N ASP A 159 16.17 -10.68 -23.59
CA ASP A 159 15.15 -10.00 -24.39
C ASP A 159 14.13 -9.24 -23.52
N ASN A 160 13.62 -9.88 -22.46
CA ASN A 160 12.67 -9.22 -21.56
C ASN A 160 13.33 -8.11 -20.74
N ALA A 161 14.60 -8.27 -20.35
CA ALA A 161 15.34 -7.29 -19.56
C ALA A 161 15.44 -5.93 -20.26
N LEU A 162 15.47 -5.90 -21.60
CA LEU A 162 15.45 -4.68 -22.42
C LEU A 162 14.10 -3.95 -22.40
N HIS A 163 13.01 -4.64 -22.06
CA HIS A 163 11.65 -4.11 -22.10
C HIS A 163 11.07 -3.77 -20.72
N VAL A 164 11.76 -4.16 -19.64
CA VAL A 164 11.43 -3.84 -18.25
C VAL A 164 11.87 -2.42 -17.96
N LEU A 165 10.92 -1.57 -17.63
CA LEU A 165 11.17 -0.17 -17.29
C LEU A 165 11.79 -0.07 -15.89
N ASP A 166 12.58 0.97 -15.68
CA ASP A 166 13.29 1.22 -14.42
C ASP A 166 12.37 1.20 -13.20
N TYR A 167 11.19 1.82 -13.31
CA TYR A 167 10.23 1.82 -12.23
C TYR A 167 9.64 0.44 -11.93
N GLU A 168 9.77 -0.57 -12.80
CA GLU A 168 9.31 -1.94 -12.55
C GLU A 168 10.30 -2.77 -11.73
N ARG A 169 11.51 -2.25 -11.49
CA ARG A 169 12.61 -2.90 -10.78
C ARG A 169 12.67 -2.47 -9.32
N ALA A 170 12.71 -3.43 -8.41
CA ALA A 170 12.87 -3.14 -6.99
C ALA A 170 14.27 -2.61 -6.69
N SER A 171 15.29 -3.13 -7.39
CA SER A 171 16.68 -2.67 -7.26
C SER A 171 16.85 -1.20 -7.64
N GLU A 172 16.06 -0.71 -8.59
CA GLU A 172 16.13 0.68 -9.04
C GLU A 172 15.51 1.64 -8.03
N VAL A 173 14.40 1.24 -7.40
CA VAL A 173 13.84 2.00 -6.26
C VAL A 173 14.87 2.13 -5.14
N ILE A 174 15.61 1.05 -4.83
CA ILE A 174 16.66 1.06 -3.81
C ILE A 174 17.80 2.02 -4.19
N LYS A 175 18.27 1.97 -5.45
CA LYS A 175 19.39 2.82 -5.93
C LYS A 175 19.05 4.30 -6.00
N THR A 176 17.81 4.64 -6.33
CA THR A 176 17.38 6.03 -6.58
C THR A 176 16.76 6.72 -5.37
N ALA A 177 16.48 5.97 -4.29
CA ALA A 177 15.89 6.54 -3.08
C ALA A 177 16.83 7.54 -2.41
N LYS A 178 16.29 8.70 -2.01
CA LYS A 178 17.05 9.72 -1.27
C LYS A 178 17.36 9.34 0.17
N ALA A 179 16.52 8.49 0.75
CA ALA A 179 16.65 7.94 2.08
C ALA A 179 16.05 6.55 2.08
N MET A 180 16.64 5.64 2.85
CA MET A 180 16.16 4.27 3.01
C MET A 180 16.27 3.86 4.46
N ALA A 181 15.25 3.16 4.95
CA ALA A 181 15.22 2.63 6.29
C ALA A 181 14.47 1.30 6.35
N ILE A 182 14.94 0.40 7.22
CA ILE A 182 14.41 -0.96 7.40
C ILE A 182 13.75 -1.07 8.76
N GLY A 183 12.48 -1.49 8.76
CA GLY A 183 11.75 -1.83 9.96
C GLY A 183 11.45 -3.33 10.05
N VAL A 184 10.87 -3.71 11.18
CA VAL A 184 10.28 -5.04 11.37
C VAL A 184 9.07 -5.19 10.43
N CYS A 185 8.91 -6.36 9.81
CA CYS A 185 7.75 -6.66 8.98
C CYS A 185 6.47 -6.61 9.82
N TYR A 186 5.69 -5.53 9.67
CA TYR A 186 4.41 -5.33 10.36
C TYR A 186 3.50 -6.57 10.29
N CYS A 187 3.34 -7.13 9.09
CA CYS A 187 2.43 -8.26 8.87
C CYS A 187 2.86 -9.49 9.66
N ARG A 188 4.16 -9.81 9.68
CA ARG A 188 4.68 -10.96 10.44
C ARG A 188 4.72 -10.70 11.93
N HIS A 189 5.08 -9.49 12.36
CA HIS A 189 5.03 -9.09 13.77
C HIS A 189 3.61 -9.19 14.34
N LYS A 190 2.60 -8.70 13.60
CA LYS A 190 1.19 -8.88 13.96
C LYS A 190 0.83 -10.36 14.08
N MET A 191 1.29 -11.19 13.14
CA MET A 191 0.99 -12.63 13.14
C MET A 191 1.74 -13.40 14.24
N GLU A 192 2.88 -12.90 14.72
CA GLU A 192 3.65 -13.47 15.83
C GLU A 192 2.84 -13.41 17.13
N HIS A 193 2.25 -12.26 17.45
CA HIS A 193 1.40 -12.06 18.63
C HIS A 193 0.12 -12.92 18.65
N VAL A 194 -0.28 -13.48 17.51
CA VAL A 194 -1.41 -14.43 17.40
C VAL A 194 -0.97 -15.86 17.08
N ASN A 195 0.32 -16.18 17.24
CA ASN A 195 0.92 -17.51 17.02
C ASN A 195 0.70 -18.09 15.60
N ARG A 196 0.77 -17.22 14.58
CA ARG A 196 0.59 -17.57 13.15
C ARG A 196 1.68 -17.01 12.25
N THR A 197 2.80 -16.55 12.82
CA THR A 197 3.93 -16.07 12.02
C THR A 197 4.60 -17.22 11.27
N CYS A 198 5.31 -16.89 10.20
CA CYS A 198 6.17 -17.83 9.48
C CYS A 198 7.63 -17.48 9.73
N ASP A 199 8.54 -18.34 9.29
CA ASP A 199 9.99 -18.21 9.55
C ASP A 199 10.71 -17.20 8.64
N ALA A 200 9.95 -16.42 7.84
CA ALA A 200 10.56 -15.46 6.92
C ALA A 200 11.20 -14.25 7.67
N PRO A 201 12.34 -13.71 7.18
CA PRO A 201 13.17 -12.75 7.93
C PRO A 201 12.44 -11.48 8.37
N MET A 202 12.42 -11.17 9.68
CA MET A 202 11.63 -10.08 10.26
C MET A 202 12.09 -8.66 9.88
N GLU A 203 13.39 -8.38 9.93
CA GLU A 203 13.96 -7.06 9.61
C GLU A 203 14.12 -6.86 8.09
N ILE A 204 12.99 -6.67 7.39
CA ILE A 204 12.99 -6.63 5.92
C ILE A 204 11.93 -5.70 5.31
N CYS A 205 11.24 -4.92 6.14
CA CYS A 205 10.24 -3.96 5.66
C CYS A 205 10.96 -2.68 5.19
N MET A 206 11.04 -2.48 3.87
CA MET A 206 11.79 -1.37 3.28
C MET A 206 10.91 -0.14 3.13
N THR A 207 11.37 0.96 3.70
CA THR A 207 10.79 2.30 3.52
C THR A 207 11.79 3.18 2.81
N PHE A 208 11.28 4.14 2.04
CA PHE A 208 12.09 5.00 1.20
C PHE A 208 11.63 6.47 1.33
N ASN A 209 12.49 7.37 0.86
CA ASN A 209 12.19 8.79 0.68
C ASN A 209 11.67 9.45 1.97
N SER A 210 10.56 10.20 1.91
CA SER A 210 10.03 10.95 3.05
C SER A 210 9.60 10.05 4.20
N SER A 211 8.99 8.90 3.89
CA SER A 211 8.62 7.91 4.91
C SER A 211 9.85 7.35 5.63
N ALA A 212 10.92 7.00 4.90
CA ALA A 212 12.17 6.56 5.53
C ALA A 212 12.80 7.64 6.42
N ALA A 213 12.82 8.89 5.94
CA ALA A 213 13.40 10.00 6.69
C ALA A 213 12.70 10.21 8.03
N SER A 214 11.36 10.24 8.03
CA SER A 214 10.56 10.41 9.25
C SER A 214 10.64 9.21 10.19
N LEU A 215 10.44 7.99 9.67
CA LEU A 215 10.44 6.77 10.50
C LEU A 215 11.80 6.52 11.14
N SER A 216 12.89 6.80 10.43
CA SER A 216 14.23 6.65 10.99
C SER A 216 14.61 7.73 11.99
N LYS A 217 14.08 8.95 11.86
CA LYS A 217 14.24 10.03 12.85
C LYS A 217 13.72 9.62 14.22
N TYR A 218 12.62 8.86 14.28
CA TYR A 218 11.95 8.46 15.52
C TYR A 218 12.17 6.98 15.91
N GLY A 219 13.13 6.30 15.29
CA GLY A 219 13.48 4.92 15.64
C GLY A 219 12.41 3.87 15.31
N PHE A 220 11.56 4.12 14.31
CA PHE A 220 10.63 3.11 13.77
C PHE A 220 11.26 2.25 12.67
N ALA A 221 12.36 2.72 12.09
CA ALA A 221 13.14 2.00 11.10
C ALA A 221 14.61 2.40 11.22
N ARG A 222 15.53 1.45 11.00
CA ARG A 222 16.97 1.71 11.01
C ARG A 222 17.41 2.23 9.65
N LYS A 223 18.19 3.31 9.60
CA LYS A 223 18.78 3.80 8.34
C LYS A 223 19.75 2.76 7.78
N VAL A 224 19.71 2.60 6.47
CA VAL A 224 20.56 1.67 5.72
C VAL A 224 21.06 2.32 4.44
N ASP A 225 22.18 1.83 3.91
CA ASP A 225 22.69 2.25 2.61
C ASP A 225 22.21 1.35 1.47
N VAL A 226 22.52 1.74 0.23
CA VAL A 226 22.11 1.02 -0.98
C VAL A 226 22.63 -0.42 -1.00
N ALA A 227 23.85 -0.68 -0.51
CA ALA A 227 24.43 -2.02 -0.52
C ALA A 227 23.64 -2.96 0.39
N GLU A 228 23.39 -2.55 1.64
CA GLU A 228 22.58 -3.31 2.58
C GLU A 228 21.15 -3.51 2.06
N GLY A 229 20.56 -2.50 1.42
CA GLY A 229 19.24 -2.64 0.80
C GLY A 229 19.18 -3.71 -0.30
N LEU A 230 20.21 -3.80 -1.14
CA LEU A 230 20.31 -4.83 -2.18
C LEU A 230 20.56 -6.22 -1.57
N ASP A 231 21.35 -6.31 -0.49
CA ASP A 231 21.55 -7.56 0.24
C ASP A 231 20.24 -8.06 0.87
N LEU A 232 19.43 -7.15 1.43
CA LEU A 232 18.10 -7.49 1.96
C LEU A 232 17.12 -7.89 0.85
N LEU A 233 17.21 -7.29 -0.33
CA LEU A 233 16.42 -7.70 -1.50
C LEU A 233 16.81 -9.13 -1.93
N GLN A 234 18.11 -9.44 -1.93
CA GLN A 234 18.61 -10.77 -2.21
C GLN A 234 18.17 -11.79 -1.14
N LEU A 235 18.22 -11.44 0.14
CA LEU A 235 17.68 -12.25 1.24
C LEU A 235 16.18 -12.52 1.05
N ALA A 236 15.41 -11.53 0.60
CA ALA A 236 14.00 -11.70 0.28
C ALA A 236 13.79 -12.73 -0.84
N TYR A 237 14.61 -12.65 -1.90
CA TYR A 237 14.59 -13.65 -2.97
C TYR A 237 14.89 -15.04 -2.44
N GLU A 238 15.94 -15.24 -1.66
CA GLU A 238 16.29 -16.53 -1.03
C GLU A 238 15.16 -17.15 -0.22
N ASN A 239 14.30 -16.32 0.37
CA ASN A 239 13.12 -16.75 1.13
C ASN A 239 11.82 -16.80 0.31
N ASN A 240 11.92 -16.74 -1.03
CA ASN A 240 10.78 -16.75 -1.97
C ASN A 240 9.73 -15.66 -1.70
N LEU A 241 10.17 -14.52 -1.17
CA LEU A 241 9.29 -13.39 -0.87
C LEU A 241 9.05 -12.56 -2.13
N VAL A 242 7.81 -12.11 -2.30
CA VAL A 242 7.42 -11.23 -3.40
C VAL A 242 7.55 -9.77 -3.00
N GLN A 243 8.14 -8.96 -3.86
CA GLN A 243 8.24 -7.51 -3.68
C GLN A 243 6.91 -6.87 -4.02
N PHE A 244 6.27 -6.29 -3.01
CA PHE A 244 5.05 -5.51 -3.12
C PHE A 244 5.32 -4.11 -2.61
N GLY A 245 5.13 -3.09 -3.43
CA GLY A 245 5.42 -1.72 -3.05
C GLY A 245 4.37 -0.74 -3.53
N GLU A 246 4.64 0.54 -3.32
CA GLU A 246 3.73 1.62 -3.70
C GLU A 246 3.41 1.58 -5.21
N ASN A 247 2.13 1.71 -5.58
CA ASN A 247 1.69 1.74 -6.98
C ASN A 247 1.94 3.11 -7.64
N VAL A 248 3.21 3.48 -7.74
CA VAL A 248 3.70 4.73 -8.35
C VAL A 248 5.01 4.48 -9.08
N ARG A 249 5.32 5.30 -10.09
CA ARG A 249 6.57 5.19 -10.87
C ARG A 249 7.74 5.91 -10.19
N GLU A 250 7.49 7.08 -9.61
CA GLU A 250 8.50 7.94 -9.02
C GLU A 250 8.33 8.05 -7.50
N ARG A 251 9.47 8.16 -6.80
CA ARG A 251 9.52 8.37 -5.34
C ARG A 251 8.66 7.37 -4.56
N VAL A 252 8.74 6.09 -4.93
CA VAL A 252 8.13 4.98 -4.18
C VAL A 252 8.53 5.09 -2.70
N ASN A 253 7.58 5.07 -1.77
CA ASN A 253 7.85 5.24 -0.33
C ASN A 253 8.02 3.92 0.44
N PHE A 254 7.63 2.79 -0.15
CA PHE A 254 7.82 1.49 0.49
C PHE A 254 7.91 0.34 -0.52
N ILE A 255 8.66 -0.69 -0.14
CA ILE A 255 8.64 -2.04 -0.71
C ILE A 255 8.61 -3.01 0.47
N CYS A 256 7.55 -3.82 0.53
CA CYS A 256 7.40 -4.93 1.43
C CYS A 256 7.91 -6.22 0.75
N ASN A 257 8.57 -7.08 1.54
CA ASN A 257 9.01 -8.39 1.11
C ASN A 257 8.04 -9.45 1.66
N CYS A 258 7.02 -9.74 0.86
CA CYS A 258 5.78 -10.35 1.32
C CYS A 258 5.78 -11.87 1.16
N CYS A 259 5.29 -12.55 2.19
CA CYS A 259 4.92 -13.96 2.15
C CYS A 259 3.40 -14.11 1.91
N GLY A 260 2.97 -15.24 1.33
CA GLY A 260 1.55 -15.52 1.09
C GLY A 260 0.72 -15.78 2.37
N CYS A 261 1.38 -16.09 3.50
CA CYS A 261 0.71 -16.50 4.73
C CYS A 261 0.40 -15.34 5.70
N CYS A 262 1.24 -14.30 5.76
CA CYS A 262 1.08 -13.20 6.73
C CYS A 262 0.69 -11.87 6.08
N CYS A 263 1.10 -11.61 4.83
CA CYS A 263 0.92 -10.29 4.21
C CYS A 263 -0.54 -9.99 3.87
N GLU A 264 -1.07 -8.84 4.32
CA GLU A 264 -2.44 -8.41 4.00
C GLU A 264 -2.70 -8.31 2.50
N ALA A 265 -1.75 -7.76 1.73
CA ALA A 265 -1.91 -7.62 0.29
C ALA A 265 -1.96 -8.97 -0.43
N MET A 266 -1.17 -9.96 0.01
CA MET A 266 -1.17 -11.29 -0.58
C MET A 266 -2.41 -12.10 -0.18
N ILE A 267 -2.83 -11.97 1.09
CA ILE A 267 -4.10 -12.56 1.56
C ILE A 267 -5.27 -11.97 0.77
N ALA A 268 -5.30 -10.66 0.56
CA ALA A 268 -6.31 -9.99 -0.27
C ALA A 268 -6.25 -10.49 -1.71
N ALA A 269 -5.06 -10.58 -2.32
CA ALA A 269 -4.87 -11.11 -3.68
C ALA A 269 -5.39 -12.54 -3.87
N ARG A 270 -5.23 -13.40 -2.86
CA ARG A 270 -5.79 -14.75 -2.89
C ARG A 270 -7.31 -14.76 -2.68
N ARG A 271 -7.82 -14.05 -1.67
CA ARG A 271 -9.24 -14.10 -1.27
C ARG A 271 -10.16 -13.37 -2.25
N PHE A 272 -9.65 -12.32 -2.88
CA PHE A 272 -10.41 -11.39 -3.72
C PHE A 272 -9.88 -11.36 -5.16
N ALA A 273 -9.28 -12.45 -5.63
CA ALA A 273 -8.53 -12.49 -6.89
C ALA A 273 -9.27 -11.88 -8.09
N ILE A 274 -10.56 -12.21 -8.26
CA ILE A 274 -11.42 -11.71 -9.36
C ILE A 274 -11.53 -10.18 -9.37
N MET A 275 -11.33 -9.52 -8.22
CA MET A 275 -11.39 -8.06 -8.08
C MET A 275 -10.04 -7.36 -8.28
N ASN A 276 -8.98 -8.08 -8.64
CA ASN A 276 -7.65 -7.54 -8.94
C ASN A 276 -7.08 -6.59 -7.86
N PRO A 277 -6.97 -7.05 -6.59
CA PRO A 277 -6.67 -6.18 -5.45
C PRO A 277 -5.24 -5.61 -5.45
N VAL A 278 -4.31 -6.26 -6.15
CA VAL A 278 -2.92 -5.82 -6.27
C VAL A 278 -2.62 -5.61 -7.74
N HIS A 279 -1.99 -4.47 -8.05
CA HIS A 279 -1.61 -4.18 -9.42
C HIS A 279 -0.48 -5.12 -9.87
N THR A 280 -0.67 -5.77 -11.02
CA THR A 280 0.23 -6.79 -11.55
C THR A 280 1.47 -6.16 -12.21
N THR A 281 2.47 -7.00 -12.48
CA THR A 281 3.57 -6.67 -13.40
C THR A 281 3.10 -6.79 -14.85
N ASN A 282 3.88 -6.26 -15.78
CA ASN A 282 3.66 -6.44 -17.22
C ASN A 282 4.09 -7.82 -17.76
N PHE A 283 4.29 -8.82 -16.89
CA PHE A 283 4.77 -10.14 -17.26
C PHE A 283 3.87 -11.27 -16.74
N LEU A 284 3.89 -12.40 -17.45
CA LEU A 284 3.23 -13.64 -17.06
C LEU A 284 4.20 -14.82 -17.20
N PRO A 285 4.20 -15.78 -16.25
CA PRO A 285 4.96 -17.01 -16.40
C PRO A 285 4.28 -17.96 -17.39
N VAL A 286 5.06 -18.60 -18.26
CA VAL A 286 4.58 -19.61 -19.22
C VAL A 286 5.24 -20.94 -18.90
N VAL A 287 4.41 -21.99 -18.81
CA VAL A 287 4.86 -23.37 -18.58
C VAL A 287 5.17 -24.04 -19.91
N ASN A 288 6.37 -24.61 -20.04
CA ASN A 288 6.63 -25.58 -21.10
C ASN A 288 5.94 -26.90 -20.75
N GLU A 289 4.74 -27.11 -21.28
CA GLU A 289 3.89 -28.25 -20.93
C GLU A 289 4.50 -29.61 -21.32
N GLU A 290 5.27 -29.65 -22.41
CA GLU A 290 5.88 -30.88 -22.91
C GLU A 290 7.03 -31.36 -22.02
N LYS A 291 7.80 -30.43 -21.46
CA LYS A 291 8.95 -30.73 -20.60
C LYS A 291 8.59 -30.80 -19.12
N CYS A 292 7.51 -30.14 -18.70
CA CYS A 292 7.06 -30.14 -17.32
C CYS A 292 6.85 -31.56 -16.79
N ASP A 293 7.44 -31.83 -15.62
CA ASP A 293 7.38 -33.11 -14.92
C ASP A 293 6.40 -33.09 -13.74
N GLY A 294 5.78 -31.93 -13.46
CA GLY A 294 4.78 -31.79 -12.40
C GLY A 294 5.34 -31.85 -10.98
N CYS A 295 6.60 -31.48 -10.75
CA CYS A 295 7.23 -31.58 -9.42
C CYS A 295 6.62 -30.69 -8.30
N GLY A 296 5.78 -29.70 -8.64
CA GLY A 296 5.03 -28.89 -7.66
C GLY A 296 5.83 -27.80 -6.93
N LYS A 297 7.12 -27.61 -7.20
CA LYS A 297 7.90 -26.54 -6.53
C LYS A 297 7.32 -25.15 -6.78
N CYS A 298 6.89 -24.88 -8.01
CA CYS A 298 6.28 -23.61 -8.42
C CYS A 298 4.91 -23.35 -7.77
N THR A 299 4.14 -24.39 -7.45
CA THR A 299 2.86 -24.25 -6.72
C THR A 299 3.09 -23.88 -5.27
N ASN A 300 4.08 -24.50 -4.62
CA ASN A 300 4.35 -24.30 -3.20
C ASN A 300 4.85 -22.88 -2.85
N VAL A 301 5.51 -22.20 -3.80
CA VAL A 301 6.05 -20.86 -3.60
C VAL A 301 5.13 -19.74 -4.09
N CYS A 302 4.00 -20.06 -4.72
CA CYS A 302 3.12 -19.04 -5.28
C CYS A 302 2.37 -18.31 -4.14
N PRO A 303 2.62 -17.01 -3.89
CA PRO A 303 2.06 -16.31 -2.73
C PRO A 303 0.54 -16.09 -2.82
N VAL A 304 -0.02 -16.24 -4.02
CA VAL A 304 -1.45 -15.99 -4.33
C VAL A 304 -2.14 -17.21 -4.90
N GLU A 305 -1.50 -18.38 -4.85
CA GLU A 305 -2.08 -19.67 -5.29
C GLU A 305 -2.51 -19.71 -6.78
N ALA A 306 -1.94 -18.85 -7.62
CA ALA A 306 -2.20 -18.82 -9.07
C ALA A 306 -1.61 -20.01 -9.84
N MET A 307 -0.77 -20.85 -9.22
CA MET A 307 -0.14 -22.00 -9.88
C MET A 307 -0.67 -23.29 -9.27
N THR A 308 -1.16 -24.21 -10.11
CA THR A 308 -1.72 -25.50 -9.68
C THR A 308 -1.09 -26.67 -10.43
N LEU A 309 -1.27 -27.90 -9.92
CA LEU A 309 -0.90 -29.13 -10.64
C LEU A 309 -2.15 -29.78 -11.23
N VAL A 310 -2.13 -29.99 -12.55
CA VAL A 310 -3.18 -30.69 -13.28
C VAL A 310 -2.63 -31.95 -13.93
N THR A 311 -3.52 -32.86 -14.31
CA THR A 311 -3.15 -34.00 -15.16
C THR A 311 -2.56 -33.50 -16.48
N ALA A 312 -1.51 -34.16 -16.97
CA ALA A 312 -0.94 -33.88 -18.29
C ALA A 312 -1.85 -34.38 -19.44
N ASN A 313 -2.91 -35.14 -19.14
CA ASN A 313 -3.81 -35.78 -20.10
C ASN A 313 -3.05 -36.65 -21.12
N ASP A 314 -1.97 -37.29 -20.68
CA ASP A 314 -1.17 -38.22 -21.47
C ASP A 314 -1.73 -39.65 -21.28
N PRO A 315 -2.36 -40.26 -22.31
CA PRO A 315 -2.94 -41.60 -22.20
C PRO A 315 -1.91 -42.67 -21.85
N HIS A 316 -0.65 -42.48 -22.24
CA HIS A 316 0.44 -43.41 -21.97
C HIS A 316 1.07 -43.18 -20.59
N LYS A 317 0.82 -42.02 -19.97
CA LYS A 317 1.33 -41.67 -18.63
C LYS A 317 0.21 -41.04 -17.77
N PRO A 318 -0.81 -41.81 -17.35
CA PRO A 318 -2.00 -41.27 -16.70
C PRO A 318 -1.74 -40.60 -15.34
N LYS A 319 -0.61 -40.90 -14.69
CA LYS A 319 -0.19 -40.26 -13.42
C LYS A 319 0.66 -39.00 -13.63
N ARG A 320 1.03 -38.67 -14.88
CA ARG A 320 1.85 -37.51 -15.18
C ARG A 320 1.06 -36.24 -14.90
N LYS A 321 1.65 -35.34 -14.14
CA LYS A 321 1.11 -34.02 -13.86
C LYS A 321 1.93 -32.94 -14.58
N LYS A 322 1.31 -31.79 -14.77
CA LYS A 322 1.98 -30.57 -15.23
C LYS A 322 1.49 -29.38 -14.41
N ALA A 323 2.32 -28.36 -14.29
CA ALA A 323 1.91 -27.10 -13.70
C ALA A 323 0.96 -26.37 -14.66
N LYS A 324 -0.05 -25.69 -14.12
CA LYS A 324 -0.97 -24.83 -14.85
C LYS A 324 -1.11 -23.50 -14.12
N LEU A 325 -0.99 -22.43 -14.87
CA LEU A 325 -1.19 -21.07 -14.38
C LEU A 325 -2.66 -20.68 -14.53
N ASP A 326 -3.18 -19.97 -13.53
CA ASP A 326 -4.34 -19.12 -13.63
C ASP A 326 -3.88 -17.66 -13.86
N GLU A 327 -4.10 -17.17 -15.08
CA GLU A 327 -3.62 -15.84 -15.51
C GLU A 327 -4.38 -14.69 -14.86
N ASP A 328 -5.63 -14.94 -14.45
CA ASP A 328 -6.51 -13.94 -13.82
C ASP A 328 -6.10 -13.66 -12.37
N ILE A 329 -5.47 -14.63 -11.71
CA ILE A 329 -4.98 -14.51 -10.33
C ILE A 329 -3.49 -14.10 -10.30
N CYS A 330 -2.73 -14.44 -11.34
CA CYS A 330 -1.28 -14.27 -11.35
C CYS A 330 -0.86 -12.79 -11.28
N LEU A 331 -0.07 -12.44 -10.26
CA LEU A 331 0.52 -11.10 -10.14
C LEU A 331 1.71 -10.84 -11.07
N GLY A 332 2.25 -11.90 -11.70
CA GLY A 332 3.42 -11.80 -12.57
C GLY A 332 4.75 -11.61 -11.83
N CYS A 333 4.86 -12.04 -10.57
CA CYS A 333 6.06 -11.79 -9.74
C CYS A 333 7.32 -12.57 -10.15
N GLY A 334 7.19 -13.70 -10.86
CA GLY A 334 8.35 -14.49 -11.30
C GLY A 334 8.97 -15.43 -10.25
N VAL A 335 8.46 -15.47 -9.00
CA VAL A 335 8.97 -16.38 -7.94
C VAL A 335 8.89 -17.86 -8.36
N CYS A 336 7.83 -18.25 -9.07
CA CYS A 336 7.66 -19.60 -9.61
C CYS A 336 8.71 -19.96 -10.67
N VAL A 337 9.14 -18.98 -11.48
CA VAL A 337 10.16 -19.15 -12.52
C VAL A 337 11.51 -19.45 -11.88
N ARG A 338 11.91 -18.67 -10.86
CA ARG A 338 13.15 -18.90 -10.10
C ARG A 338 13.18 -20.27 -9.44
N SER A 339 12.04 -20.71 -8.91
CA SER A 339 11.94 -22.00 -8.22
C SER A 339 11.96 -23.21 -9.17
N CYS A 340 11.81 -23.00 -10.48
CA CYS A 340 11.91 -24.06 -11.47
C CYS A 340 13.37 -24.32 -11.85
N VAL A 341 14.07 -25.10 -11.03
CA VAL A 341 15.48 -25.48 -11.25
C VAL A 341 15.73 -26.11 -12.63
N LYS A 342 14.72 -26.75 -13.23
CA LYS A 342 14.81 -27.37 -14.55
C LYS A 342 14.62 -26.39 -15.72
N GLY A 343 14.24 -25.13 -15.46
CA GLY A 343 14.06 -24.11 -16.48
C GLY A 343 12.85 -24.32 -17.39
N TYR A 344 11.77 -24.95 -16.90
CA TYR A 344 10.54 -25.20 -17.67
C TYR A 344 9.51 -24.08 -17.56
N LEU A 345 9.83 -23.03 -16.81
CA LEU A 345 9.06 -21.80 -16.72
C LEU A 345 9.92 -20.65 -17.26
N HIS A 346 9.29 -19.72 -17.97
CA HIS A 346 9.91 -18.45 -18.37
C HIS A 346 8.85 -17.35 -18.34
N LEU A 347 9.26 -16.09 -18.38
CA LEU A 347 8.34 -14.96 -18.41
C LEU A 347 8.10 -14.50 -19.85
N ILE A 348 6.87 -14.09 -20.15
CA ILE A 348 6.51 -13.35 -21.36
C ILE A 348 5.86 -12.02 -20.98
N SER A 349 5.92 -11.04 -21.89
CA SER A 349 5.19 -9.78 -21.71
C SER A 349 3.68 -9.99 -21.86
N ARG A 350 2.88 -9.29 -21.04
CA ARG A 350 1.42 -9.23 -21.21
C ARG A 350 1.06 -8.47 -22.49
N PRO A 351 -0.05 -8.82 -23.16
CA PRO A 351 -0.51 -8.10 -24.35
C PRO A 351 -0.83 -6.62 -24.07
N GLU A 352 -1.40 -6.35 -22.91
CA GLU A 352 -1.73 -4.99 -22.45
C GLU A 352 -0.84 -4.59 -21.29
N ARG A 353 -0.18 -3.44 -21.42
CA ARG A 353 0.61 -2.86 -20.33
C ARG A 353 -0.31 -2.13 -19.36
N VAL A 354 -0.06 -2.34 -18.07
CA VAL A 354 -0.80 -1.68 -17.01
C VAL A 354 -0.17 -0.30 -16.73
N ILE A 355 -0.99 0.75 -16.66
CA ILE A 355 -0.52 2.13 -16.49
C ILE A 355 -0.42 2.46 -14.99
N THR A 356 0.81 2.48 -14.49
CA THR A 356 1.12 2.90 -13.11
C THR A 356 1.08 4.44 -12.98
N PRO A 357 0.44 5.00 -11.93
CA PRO A 357 0.47 6.44 -11.65
C PRO A 357 1.88 7.02 -11.53
N LEU A 358 2.05 8.29 -11.89
CA LEU A 358 3.34 9.01 -11.84
C LEU A 358 3.96 8.99 -10.44
N ASN A 359 3.23 9.50 -9.45
CA ASN A 359 3.69 9.66 -8.07
C ASN A 359 2.52 9.52 -7.07
N GLY A 360 2.81 9.60 -5.77
CA GLY A 360 1.82 9.43 -4.70
C GLY A 360 0.62 10.39 -4.80
N THR A 361 0.86 11.63 -5.21
CA THR A 361 -0.18 12.64 -5.45
C THR A 361 -1.08 12.25 -6.60
N HIS A 362 -0.50 11.85 -7.74
CA HIS A 362 -1.27 11.38 -8.90
C HIS A 362 -2.16 10.18 -8.51
N ARG A 363 -1.59 9.17 -7.84
CA ARG A 363 -2.36 8.00 -7.36
C ARG A 363 -3.51 8.43 -6.43
N ALA A 364 -3.24 9.28 -5.45
CA ALA A 364 -4.26 9.73 -4.49
C ALA A 364 -5.41 10.47 -5.19
N VAL A 365 -5.12 11.32 -6.19
CA VAL A 365 -6.14 12.04 -6.97
C VAL A 365 -6.99 11.08 -7.80
N VAL A 366 -6.38 10.12 -8.50
CA VAL A 366 -7.13 9.15 -9.32
C VAL A 366 -7.99 8.25 -8.44
N MET A 367 -7.44 7.72 -7.33
CA MET A 367 -8.22 6.95 -6.35
C MET A 367 -9.38 7.79 -5.77
N ALA A 368 -9.17 9.09 -5.50
CA ALA A 368 -10.22 9.96 -5.00
C ALA A 368 -11.35 10.15 -6.02
N ILE A 369 -11.04 10.22 -7.32
CA ILE A 369 -12.04 10.30 -8.38
C ILE A 369 -12.86 9.02 -8.45
N GLU A 370 -12.18 7.88 -8.55
CA GLU A 370 -12.82 6.55 -8.66
C GLU A 370 -13.70 6.23 -7.45
N ARG A 371 -13.34 6.74 -6.27
CA ARG A 371 -14.03 6.47 -5.01
C ARG A 371 -14.98 7.58 -4.58
N GLY A 372 -15.20 8.61 -5.41
CA GLY A 372 -16.13 9.71 -5.12
C GLY A 372 -15.71 10.61 -3.94
N LYS A 373 -14.40 10.76 -3.72
CA LYS A 373 -13.79 11.52 -2.61
C LYS A 373 -12.98 12.75 -3.07
N LEU A 374 -12.96 13.07 -4.36
CA LEU A 374 -12.17 14.18 -4.92
C LEU A 374 -12.46 15.53 -4.24
N GLN A 375 -13.72 15.80 -3.87
CA GLN A 375 -14.12 17.01 -3.15
C GLN A 375 -13.36 17.23 -1.84
N HIS A 376 -12.94 16.16 -1.17
CA HIS A 376 -12.22 16.25 0.10
C HIS A 376 -10.76 16.68 -0.11
N LEU A 377 -10.18 16.41 -1.28
CA LEU A 377 -8.84 16.88 -1.62
C LEU A 377 -8.83 18.37 -1.97
N PHE A 378 -9.88 18.89 -2.61
CA PHE A 378 -9.97 20.31 -2.95
C PHE A 378 -10.42 21.19 -1.78
N PHE A 379 -11.36 20.68 -0.97
CA PHE A 379 -11.99 21.44 0.11
C PHE A 379 -11.73 20.77 1.47
N ASP A 380 -10.47 20.84 1.90
CA ASP A 380 -9.99 20.18 3.12
C ASP A 380 -10.48 20.86 4.41
N ASN A 381 -10.83 22.16 4.32
CA ASN A 381 -11.26 22.97 5.45
C ASN A 381 -12.66 23.58 5.23
N ARG A 382 -13.56 23.38 6.21
CA ARG A 382 -14.92 23.93 6.28
C ARG A 382 -15.00 25.47 6.43
N VAL A 383 -13.92 26.20 6.15
CA VAL A 383 -13.87 27.67 6.33
C VAL A 383 -14.36 28.43 5.08
N MET A 384 -14.58 27.75 3.96
CA MET A 384 -15.22 28.37 2.79
C MET A 384 -16.41 27.55 2.32
N TRP A 385 -17.60 27.90 2.81
CA TRP A 385 -18.87 27.39 2.27
C TRP A 385 -19.51 28.48 1.42
N SER A 386 -19.48 28.28 0.09
CA SER A 386 -20.61 28.68 -0.76
C SER A 386 -21.13 27.40 -1.43
N HIS A 387 -22.27 26.91 -0.95
CA HIS A 387 -22.94 25.73 -1.51
C HIS A 387 -23.19 25.83 -3.02
N ARG A 388 -23.29 27.04 -3.56
CA ARG A 388 -23.51 27.32 -4.98
C ARG A 388 -22.31 26.98 -5.86
N ALA A 389 -21.07 27.19 -5.39
CA ALA A 389 -19.88 26.84 -6.16
C ALA A 389 -19.67 25.32 -6.22
N LEU A 390 -19.99 24.61 -5.12
CA LEU A 390 -19.90 23.15 -5.02
C LEU A 390 -20.88 22.45 -5.98
N ALA A 391 -22.13 22.92 -6.05
CA ALA A 391 -23.15 22.41 -6.96
C ALA A 391 -22.86 22.73 -8.43
N ALA A 392 -22.22 23.87 -8.72
CA ALA A 392 -21.91 24.29 -10.08
C ALA A 392 -20.71 23.54 -10.68
N VAL A 393 -19.65 23.29 -9.91
CA VAL A 393 -18.42 22.65 -10.44
C VAL A 393 -18.51 21.13 -10.39
N PHE A 394 -18.95 20.55 -9.27
CA PHE A 394 -19.01 19.09 -9.11
C PHE A 394 -20.37 18.49 -9.48
N GLY A 395 -21.45 19.27 -9.39
CA GLY A 395 -22.77 18.83 -9.85
C GLY A 395 -22.82 18.60 -11.36
N VAL A 396 -21.90 19.18 -12.14
CA VAL A 396 -21.79 18.91 -13.58
C VAL A 396 -21.08 17.58 -13.82
N ILE A 397 -19.96 17.30 -13.14
CA ILE A 397 -19.14 16.08 -13.35
C ILE A 397 -19.79 14.84 -12.72
N LEU A 398 -20.32 14.93 -11.50
CA LEU A 398 -20.92 13.81 -10.77
C LEU A 398 -22.35 13.48 -11.25
N LYS A 399 -23.01 14.37 -12.01
CA LYS A 399 -24.27 14.07 -12.72
C LYS A 399 -24.04 13.60 -14.16
N LEU A 400 -22.79 13.47 -14.61
CA LEU A 400 -22.54 12.87 -15.92
C LEU A 400 -22.99 11.40 -15.92
N PRO A 401 -23.56 10.91 -17.03
CA PRO A 401 -23.81 9.49 -17.21
C PRO A 401 -22.53 8.68 -16.95
N PRO A 402 -22.62 7.43 -16.45
CA PRO A 402 -21.46 6.61 -16.07
C PRO A 402 -20.36 6.57 -17.14
N LEU A 403 -20.74 6.51 -18.42
CA LEU A 403 -19.82 6.52 -19.55
C LEU A 403 -18.98 7.81 -19.64
N LYS A 404 -19.57 8.97 -19.37
CA LYS A 404 -18.87 10.27 -19.40
C LYS A 404 -18.00 10.49 -18.16
N GLN A 405 -18.36 9.91 -17.01
CA GLN A 405 -17.46 9.85 -15.85
C GLN A 405 -16.27 8.93 -16.14
N ALA A 406 -16.49 7.78 -16.78
CA ALA A 406 -15.42 6.89 -17.24
C ALA A 406 -14.48 7.59 -18.25
N LEU A 407 -15.03 8.38 -19.19
CA LEU A 407 -14.23 9.15 -20.14
C LEU A 407 -13.44 10.28 -19.48
N ALA A 408 -14.03 10.99 -18.51
CA ALA A 408 -13.33 12.00 -17.71
C ALA A 408 -12.22 11.35 -16.86
N SER A 409 -12.49 10.22 -16.22
CA SER A 409 -11.49 9.41 -15.52
C SER A 409 -10.38 8.93 -16.46
N LYS A 410 -10.69 8.51 -17.70
CA LYS A 410 -9.69 8.16 -18.73
C LYS A 410 -8.84 9.36 -19.15
N GLN A 411 -9.42 10.56 -19.25
CA GLN A 411 -8.67 11.79 -19.52
C GLN A 411 -7.77 12.20 -18.34
N VAL A 412 -8.21 11.99 -17.10
CA VAL A 412 -7.39 12.18 -15.89
C VAL A 412 -6.25 11.15 -15.84
N LYS A 413 -6.50 9.89 -16.24
CA LYS A 413 -5.48 8.85 -16.40
C LYS A 413 -4.59 9.04 -17.65
N SER A 414 -4.78 10.11 -18.42
CA SER A 414 -4.01 10.36 -19.64
C SER A 414 -2.71 11.12 -19.38
N ARG A 415 -1.79 11.09 -20.34
CA ARG A 415 -0.55 11.89 -20.37
C ARG A 415 -0.78 13.38 -20.13
N TYR A 416 -1.99 13.91 -20.33
CA TYR A 416 -2.29 15.32 -20.11
C TYR A 416 -2.16 15.74 -18.63
N LEU A 417 -2.69 14.94 -17.70
CA LEU A 417 -2.56 15.25 -16.27
C LEU A 417 -1.12 15.09 -15.80
N GLU A 418 -0.39 14.11 -16.34
CA GLU A 418 1.04 13.90 -16.11
C GLU A 418 1.86 15.16 -16.48
N VAL A 419 1.60 15.75 -17.65
CA VAL A 419 2.23 17.02 -18.08
C VAL A 419 1.87 18.17 -17.14
N LEU A 420 0.63 18.23 -16.65
CA LEU A 420 0.19 19.28 -15.72
C LEU A 420 0.86 19.15 -14.35
N ILE A 421 0.99 17.94 -13.81
CA ILE A 421 1.67 17.66 -12.54
C ILE A 421 3.16 18.01 -12.65
N ASN A 422 3.83 17.60 -13.73
CA ASN A 422 5.24 17.92 -13.98
C ASN A 422 5.50 19.43 -14.09
N ARG A 423 4.58 20.18 -14.73
CA ARG A 423 4.67 21.66 -14.81
C ARG A 423 4.47 22.36 -13.47
N LEU A 424 3.74 21.75 -12.54
CA LEU A 424 3.43 22.33 -11.24
C LEU A 424 4.45 21.96 -10.14
N GLY A 425 5.42 21.09 -10.44
CA GLY A 425 6.57 20.81 -9.56
C GLY A 425 6.28 19.99 -8.31
N TYR A 426 5.21 19.17 -8.32
CA TYR A 426 4.81 18.31 -7.20
C TYR A 426 5.38 16.89 -7.29
#